data_AF-A0A850Y001-F1
#
_entry.id   AF-A0A850Y001-F1
#
_cell.length_a   1.000
_cell.length_b   1.000
_cell.length_c   1.000
_cell.angle_alpha   90.00
_cell.angle_beta   90.00
_cell.angle_gamma   90.00
#
_symmetry.space_group_name_H-M   'P 1'
#
loop_
_entity.id
_entity.type
_entity.pdbx_description
1 polymer ?
#
loop_
_entity_poly.entity_id
_entity_poly.type
_entity_poly.pdbx_seq_one_letter_code
_entity_poly.pdbx_strand_id
1 'polypeptide(L)'
;QLVEVNNSPCLKLTEDEEKMTIPGTKTIYRLYDADGHPFMDLMALEEEPSPSAGQELVVHFLGQLGEASTVIPVTVECLHQTYFRNGQVRAALPS
;
A
#
# COMPACT_ATOMS: atom_id res chain seq x y z
N GLN A 1 -13.71 6.78 -4.15
CA GLN A 1 -14.37 5.67 -3.44
C GLN A 1 -14.06 5.82 -1.96
N LEU A 2 -15.02 5.67 -1.06
CA LEU A 2 -14.80 5.83 0.38
C LEU A 2 -14.17 4.55 0.94
N VAL A 3 -13.03 4.67 1.63
CA VAL A 3 -12.33 3.53 2.26
C VAL A 3 -12.39 3.58 3.78
N GLU A 4 -12.69 4.74 4.37
CA GLU A 4 -12.76 4.94 5.82
C GLU A 4 -13.58 6.20 6.16
N VAL A 5 -14.32 6.17 7.28
CA VAL A 5 -14.97 7.35 7.87
C VAL A 5 -14.91 7.25 9.40
N ASN A 6 -14.55 8.33 10.09
CA ASN A 6 -14.44 8.35 11.55
C ASN A 6 -13.61 7.17 12.11
N ASN A 7 -12.45 6.88 11.50
CA ASN A 7 -11.59 5.73 11.83
C ASN A 7 -12.27 4.35 11.69
N SER A 8 -13.35 4.27 10.91
CA SER A 8 -14.07 3.02 10.63
C SER A 8 -13.87 2.62 9.16
N PRO A 9 -13.17 1.50 8.88
CA PRO A 9 -12.95 1.03 7.52
C PRO A 9 -14.27 0.74 6.80
N CYS A 10 -14.36 1.13 5.53
CA CYS A 10 -15.55 1.01 4.69
C CYS A 10 -15.30 0.06 3.53
N LEU A 11 -16.15 -0.96 3.40
CA LEU A 11 -16.12 -1.94 2.30
C LEU A 11 -17.40 -1.78 1.46
N LYS A 12 -17.25 -1.62 0.15
CA LYS A 12 -18.38 -1.72 -0.79
C LYS A 12 -18.55 -3.18 -1.21
N LEU A 13 -19.69 -3.76 -0.83
CA LEU A 13 -20.12 -5.08 -1.29
C LEU A 13 -20.73 -4.99 -2.68
N THR A 14 -20.46 -5.98 -3.52
CA THR A 14 -20.90 -6.11 -4.91
C THR A 14 -20.97 -7.60 -5.24
N GLU A 15 -21.83 -7.99 -6.19
CA GLU A 15 -21.92 -9.37 -6.66
C GLU A 15 -20.65 -9.82 -7.40
N ASP A 16 -19.96 -8.87 -8.03
CA ASP A 16 -18.65 -9.08 -8.65
C ASP A 16 -17.53 -8.90 -7.61
N GLU A 17 -16.98 -10.02 -7.13
CA GLU A 17 -15.95 -10.05 -6.07
C GLU A 17 -14.70 -9.24 -6.43
N GLU A 18 -14.29 -9.24 -7.69
CA GLU A 18 -13.12 -8.48 -8.17
C GLU A 18 -13.33 -6.96 -8.11
N LYS A 19 -14.59 -6.52 -8.02
CA LYS A 19 -14.97 -5.10 -7.87
C LYS A 19 -15.15 -4.66 -6.43
N MET A 20 -14.96 -5.55 -5.46
CA MET A 20 -14.98 -5.18 -4.04
C MET A 20 -13.82 -4.24 -3.72
N THR A 21 -14.03 -3.30 -2.82
CA THR A 21 -12.97 -2.40 -2.36
C THR A 21 -12.10 -3.05 -1.32
N ILE A 22 -10.89 -2.54 -1.15
CA ILE A 22 -10.08 -2.87 0.03
C ILE A 22 -10.32 -1.76 1.07
N PRO A 23 -10.84 -2.09 2.27
CA PRO A 23 -11.18 -1.10 3.29
C PRO A 23 -9.92 -0.50 3.95
N GLY A 24 -10.09 0.61 4.67
CA GLY A 24 -9.05 1.28 5.48
C GLY A 24 -8.15 2.25 4.70
N THR A 25 -7.56 3.21 5.41
CA THR A 25 -6.52 4.09 4.86
C THR A 25 -5.21 3.33 4.67
N LYS A 26 -4.56 3.51 3.52
CA LYS A 26 -3.43 2.68 3.09
C LYS A 26 -2.22 3.49 2.63
N THR A 27 -1.04 2.96 2.94
CA THR A 27 0.23 3.36 2.36
C THR A 27 0.67 2.31 1.33
N ILE A 28 1.21 2.78 0.20
CA ILE A 28 1.64 1.90 -0.90
C ILE A 28 3.15 1.98 -1.01
N TYR A 29 3.79 0.81 -1.08
CA TYR A 29 5.22 0.68 -1.23
C TYR A 29 5.56 -0.08 -2.51
N ARG A 30 6.60 0.32 -3.22
CA ARG A 30 7.20 -0.44 -4.30
C ARG A 30 8.46 -1.14 -3.81
N LEU A 31 8.53 -2.44 -4.06
CA LEU A 31 9.62 -3.31 -3.66
C LEU A 31 10.52 -3.62 -4.87
N TYR A 32 11.83 -3.50 -4.68
CA TYR A 32 12.83 -3.71 -5.72
C TYR A 32 13.79 -4.84 -5.39
N ASP A 33 14.23 -5.56 -6.43
CA ASP A 33 15.24 -6.61 -6.33
C ASP A 33 16.67 -6.05 -6.35
N ALA A 34 17.67 -6.95 -6.33
CA ALA A 34 19.08 -6.58 -6.33
C ALA A 34 19.55 -5.92 -7.65
N ASP A 35 18.84 -6.16 -8.75
CA ASP A 35 19.10 -5.56 -10.05
C ASP A 35 18.42 -4.18 -10.18
N GLY A 36 17.64 -3.77 -9.17
CA GLY A 36 16.89 -2.52 -9.16
C GLY A 36 15.59 -2.59 -9.95
N HIS A 37 15.10 -3.78 -10.30
CA HIS A 37 13.81 -3.93 -10.95
C HIS A 37 12.69 -3.98 -9.91
N PRO A 38 11.57 -3.25 -10.13
CA PRO A 38 10.40 -3.38 -9.27
C PRO A 38 9.74 -4.74 -9.52
N PHE A 39 9.50 -5.50 -8.45
CA PHE A 39 8.87 -6.83 -8.54
C PHE A 39 7.50 -6.91 -7.87
N MET A 40 7.17 -5.97 -6.96
CA MET A 40 5.90 -5.98 -6.23
C MET A 40 5.51 -4.58 -5.75
N ASP A 41 4.23 -4.25 -5.85
CA ASP A 41 3.62 -3.15 -5.09
C ASP A 41 2.91 -3.75 -3.86
N LEU A 42 3.30 -3.31 -2.67
CA LEU A 42 2.77 -3.73 -1.38
C LEU A 42 1.79 -2.66 -0.87
N MET A 43 0.60 -3.12 -0.48
CA MET A 43 -0.36 -2.29 0.25
C MET A 43 -0.30 -2.62 1.73
N ALA A 44 -0.13 -1.61 2.56
CA ALA A 44 -0.14 -1.69 4.01
C ALA A 44 -1.15 -0.68 4.57
N LEU A 45 -1.65 -0.91 5.78
CA LEU A 45 -2.43 0.11 6.49
C LEU A 45 -1.53 1.30 6.87
N GLU A 46 -2.09 2.50 7.04
CA GLU A 46 -1.31 3.69 7.39
C GLU A 46 -0.65 3.57 8.77
N GLU A 47 -1.30 2.86 9.69
CA GLU A 47 -0.84 2.57 11.04
C GLU A 47 0.16 1.41 11.14
N GLU A 48 0.33 0.62 10.07
CA GLU A 48 1.30 -0.47 10.04
C GLU A 48 2.73 0.06 9.97
N PRO A 49 3.71 -0.61 10.60
CA PRO A 49 5.11 -0.24 10.45
C PRO A 49 5.54 -0.27 8.99
N SER A 50 6.24 0.78 8.53
CA SER A 50 6.79 0.79 7.19
C SER A 50 7.77 -0.37 6.98
N PRO A 51 7.68 -1.10 5.86
CA PRO A 51 8.66 -2.12 5.50
C PRO A 51 10.04 -1.49 5.30
N SER A 52 11.09 -2.24 5.60
CA SER A 52 12.47 -1.79 5.42
C SER A 52 13.25 -2.68 4.46
N ALA A 53 14.19 -2.09 3.74
CA ALA A 53 15.15 -2.82 2.92
C ALA A 53 15.92 -3.87 3.74
N GLY A 54 16.11 -5.06 3.17
CA GLY A 54 16.82 -6.16 3.79
C GLY A 54 16.07 -6.85 4.94
N GLN A 55 14.83 -6.44 5.25
CA GLN A 55 13.99 -7.11 6.24
C GLN A 55 13.02 -8.07 5.57
N GLU A 56 12.81 -9.22 6.23
CA GLU A 56 11.84 -10.20 5.80
C GLU A 56 10.40 -9.68 6.00
N LEU A 57 9.56 -9.87 5.00
CA LEU A 57 8.16 -9.48 4.98
C LEU A 57 7.31 -10.68 4.55
N VAL A 58 6.25 -10.95 5.32
CA VAL A 58 5.21 -11.88 4.90
C VAL A 58 4.14 -11.08 4.15
N VAL A 59 3.89 -11.44 2.91
CA VAL A 59 2.92 -10.78 2.04
C VAL A 59 1.78 -11.73 1.68
N HIS A 60 0.57 -11.20 1.60
CA HIS A 60 -0.62 -11.95 1.22
C HIS A 60 -1.14 -11.46 -0.13
N PHE A 61 -1.47 -12.40 -1.02
CA PHE A 61 -1.98 -12.06 -2.34
C PHE A 61 -3.49 -11.80 -2.29
N LEU A 62 -3.90 -10.70 -2.90
CA LEU A 62 -5.31 -10.34 -2.98
C LEU A 62 -6.08 -11.35 -3.84
N GLY A 63 -7.27 -11.75 -3.40
CA GLY A 63 -8.10 -12.73 -4.09
C GLY A 63 -7.64 -14.18 -3.95
N GLN A 64 -6.49 -14.44 -3.31
CA GLN A 64 -5.96 -15.78 -3.06
C GLN A 64 -5.92 -16.05 -1.55
N LEU A 65 -7.09 -16.39 -1.00
CA LEU A 65 -7.24 -16.58 0.43
C LEU A 65 -6.27 -17.67 0.96
N GLY A 66 -5.42 -17.29 1.91
CA GLY A 66 -4.48 -18.20 2.57
C GLY A 66 -3.14 -18.36 1.86
N GLU A 67 -2.93 -17.76 0.69
CA GLU A 67 -1.63 -17.76 0.03
C GLU A 67 -0.77 -16.60 0.56
N ALA A 68 0.29 -16.98 1.29
CA ALA A 68 1.28 -16.05 1.81
C ALA A 68 2.65 -16.40 1.23
N SER A 69 3.46 -15.37 0.96
CA SER A 69 4.85 -15.53 0.53
C SER A 69 5.76 -14.69 1.41
N THR A 70 7.00 -15.13 1.51
CA THR A 70 8.05 -14.40 2.23
C THR A 70 8.94 -13.70 1.21
N VAL A 71 9.13 -12.40 1.37
CA VAL A 71 9.98 -11.58 0.48
C VAL A 71 10.98 -10.78 1.29
N ILE A 72 12.15 -10.50 0.70
CA ILE A 72 13.17 -9.61 1.27
C ILE A 72 13.51 -8.58 0.18
N PRO A 73 12.96 -7.36 0.25
CA PRO A 73 13.24 -6.32 -0.73
C PRO A 73 14.65 -5.74 -0.52
N VAL A 74 15.35 -5.44 -1.61
CA VAL A 74 16.63 -4.72 -1.54
C VAL A 74 16.38 -3.22 -1.35
N THR A 75 15.34 -2.70 -2.00
CA THR A 75 14.88 -1.31 -1.80
C THR A 75 13.38 -1.28 -1.62
N VAL A 76 12.92 -0.33 -0.80
CA VAL A 76 11.51 -0.03 -0.55
C VAL A 76 11.27 1.44 -0.84
N GLU A 77 10.31 1.75 -1.70
CA GLU A 77 9.91 3.12 -2.03
C GLU A 77 8.47 3.36 -1.61
N CYS A 78 8.19 4.40 -0.80
CA CYS A 78 6.82 4.83 -0.53
C CYS A 78 6.28 5.65 -1.72
N LEU A 79 5.21 5.16 -2.35
CA LEU A 79 4.66 5.77 -3.56
C LEU A 79 3.73 6.95 -3.29
N HIS A 80 3.09 7.00 -2.12
CA HIS A 80 2.20 8.09 -1.74
C HIS A 80 2.97 9.26 -1.14
N GLN A 81 2.97 10.40 -1.82
CA GLN A 81 3.56 11.65 -1.33
C GLN A 81 2.48 12.67 -0.96
N THR A 82 2.64 13.31 0.20
CA THR A 82 1.72 14.37 0.63
C THR A 82 2.08 15.70 -0.05
N TYR A 83 1.35 16.06 -1.11
CA TYR A 83 1.49 17.38 -1.76
C TYR A 83 0.62 18.47 -1.12
N PHE A 84 -0.48 18.09 -0.48
CA PHE A 84 -1.43 19.03 0.11
C PHE A 84 -1.94 18.49 1.45
N ARG A 85 -1.90 19.32 2.50
CA ARG A 85 -2.37 18.94 3.83
C ARG A 85 -2.85 20.16 4.60
N ASN A 86 -4.06 20.08 5.15
CA ASN A 86 -4.69 21.13 5.97
C ASN A 86 -4.75 22.49 5.25
N GLY A 87 -5.19 22.49 3.99
CA GLY A 87 -5.34 23.73 3.21
C GLY A 87 -4.04 24.30 2.64
N GLN A 88 -2.91 23.62 2.79
CA GLN A 88 -1.59 24.12 2.39
C GLN A 88 -0.83 23.14 1.50
N VAL A 89 -0.11 23.67 0.50
CA VAL A 89 0.84 22.92 -0.32
C VAL A 89 2.07 22.56 0.51
N ARG A 90 2.51 21.30 0.44
CA ARG A 90 3.60 20.72 1.27
C ARG A 90 4.86 20.39 0.48
N ALA A 91 4.78 20.27 -0.83
CA ALA A 91 5.90 20.00 -1.72
C ALA A 91 5.81 20.88 -2.97
N ALA A 92 6.96 21.20 -3.57
CA ALA A 92 6.99 21.87 -4.86
C ALA A 92 6.34 20.97 -5.92
N LEU A 93 5.53 21.56 -6.80
CA LEU A 93 4.97 20.82 -7.92
C LEU A 93 6.08 20.45 -8.91
N PRO A 94 6.03 19.25 -9.51
CA PRO A 94 6.92 18.92 -10.62
C PRO A 94 6.79 19.96 -11.73
N SER A 95 7.90 20.24 -12.40
CA SER A 95 7.99 21.18 -13.52
C SER A 95 7.21 20.72 -14.75
#